data_AF-A0A0C3FXA7-F1
#
_entry.id   AF-A0A0C3FXA7-F1
#
_cell.length_a   1.000
_cell.length_b   1.000
_cell.length_c   1.000
_cell.angle_alpha   90.00
_cell.angle_beta   90.00
_cell.angle_gamma   90.00
#
_symmetry.space_group_name_H-M   'P 1'
#
loop_
_entity.id
_entity.type
_entity.pdbx_description
1 polymer ?
#
loop_
_entity_poly.entity_id
_entity_poly.type
_entity_poly.pdbx_seq_one_letter_code
_entity_poly.pdbx_strand_id
1 'polypeptide(L)'
;MVEEAKIYEILKRHPHPNICVYYGCVRNGDSFTALCLKKYRCRLHDAICDGDSTLDPRAIHDGISKGLQFLHETLGLVHNDINPCNIMLDDDGNAVIIDFDSCMPIGQDIGCRKAGTFGWEMDPAPGISDPDNDMYGLKLIAKFMEEKRAYQNT
;
A
#
# COMPACT_ATOMS: atom_id res chain seq x y z
N MET A 1 -14.70 4.91 -1.42
CA MET A 1 -15.65 4.83 -0.28
C MET A 1 -16.58 3.59 -0.24
N VAL A 2 -17.66 3.40 -1.04
CA VAL A 2 -18.49 2.17 -0.88
C VAL A 2 -17.75 0.90 -1.32
N GLU A 3 -17.03 0.96 -2.45
CA GLU A 3 -16.22 -0.17 -2.94
C GLU A 3 -15.02 -0.43 -2.01
N GLU A 4 -14.28 0.62 -1.69
CA GLU A 4 -13.20 0.63 -0.70
C GLU A 4 -13.61 0.03 0.66
N ALA A 5 -14.77 0.43 1.22
CA ALA A 5 -15.26 -0.14 2.48
C ALA A 5 -15.50 -1.66 2.38
N LYS A 6 -15.92 -2.19 1.22
CA LYS A 6 -16.05 -3.63 1.02
C LYS A 6 -14.70 -4.34 1.08
N ILE A 7 -13.65 -3.73 0.51
CA ILE A 7 -12.28 -4.26 0.62
C ILE A 7 -11.87 -4.31 2.09
N TYR A 8 -12.07 -3.22 2.85
CA TYR A 8 -11.74 -3.20 4.28
C TYR A 8 -12.52 -4.23 5.11
N GLU A 9 -13.78 -4.53 4.79
CA GLU A 9 -14.53 -5.61 5.45
C GLU A 9 -13.95 -7.02 5.13
N ILE A 10 -13.35 -7.22 3.95
CA ILE A 10 -12.63 -8.46 3.61
C ILE A 10 -11.33 -8.53 4.42
N LEU A 11 -10.54 -7.46 4.44
CA LEU A 11 -9.26 -7.38 5.16
C LEU A 11 -9.46 -7.59 6.67
N LYS A 12 -10.53 -7.06 7.26
CA LYS A 12 -10.85 -7.24 8.67
C LYS A 12 -11.03 -8.70 9.08
N ARG A 13 -11.52 -9.55 8.17
CA ARG A 13 -11.71 -10.99 8.44
C ARG A 13 -10.42 -11.78 8.31
N HIS A 14 -9.40 -11.22 7.68
CA HIS A 14 -8.13 -11.88 7.39
C HIS A 14 -6.97 -10.95 7.78
N PRO A 15 -6.72 -10.75 9.10
CA PRO A 15 -5.69 -9.83 9.56
C PRO A 15 -4.29 -10.31 9.16
N HIS A 16 -3.43 -9.38 8.74
CA HIS A 16 -2.04 -9.63 8.38
C HIS A 16 -1.16 -8.50 8.93
N PRO A 17 0.05 -8.77 9.49
CA PRO A 17 0.88 -7.75 10.13
C PRO A 17 1.31 -6.61 9.21
N ASN A 18 1.48 -6.88 7.91
CA ASN A 18 1.89 -5.88 6.91
C ASN A 18 0.71 -5.22 6.17
N ILE A 19 -0.51 -5.35 6.68
CA ILE A 19 -1.72 -4.71 6.15
C ILE A 19 -2.39 -3.91 7.26
N CYS A 20 -2.93 -2.74 6.92
CA CYS A 20 -3.50 -1.87 7.93
C CYS A 20 -4.72 -2.49 8.64
N VAL A 21 -4.85 -2.18 9.93
CA VAL A 21 -5.97 -2.66 10.74
C VAL A 21 -7.14 -1.70 10.56
N TYR A 22 -8.27 -2.24 10.12
CA TYR A 22 -9.54 -1.53 10.00
C TYR A 22 -10.48 -1.92 11.15
N TYR A 23 -10.91 -0.91 11.92
CA TYR A 23 -11.81 -1.08 13.05
C TYR A 23 -13.27 -1.07 12.63
N GLY A 24 -13.62 -0.32 11.58
CA GLY A 24 -15.00 -0.16 11.11
C GLY A 24 -15.19 1.17 10.39
N CYS A 25 -16.42 1.42 9.95
CA CYS A 25 -16.82 2.69 9.36
C CYS A 25 -17.81 3.42 10.25
N VAL A 26 -17.75 4.76 10.22
CA VAL A 26 -18.76 5.62 10.83
C VAL A 26 -19.82 5.92 9.79
N ARG A 27 -21.09 5.75 10.18
CA ARG A 27 -22.26 6.06 9.35
C ARG A 27 -23.10 7.14 10.03
N ASN A 28 -23.63 8.05 9.24
CA ASN A 28 -24.67 9.00 9.64
C ASN A 28 -25.93 8.72 8.80
N GLY A 29 -26.90 8.01 9.38
CA GLY A 29 -28.03 7.47 8.63
C GLY A 29 -27.57 6.49 7.54
N ASP A 30 -28.02 6.70 6.31
CA ASP A 30 -27.63 5.89 5.14
C ASP A 30 -26.29 6.34 4.53
N SER A 31 -25.69 7.44 5.02
CA SER A 31 -24.47 8.02 4.45
C SER A 31 -23.22 7.58 5.22
N PHE A 32 -22.21 7.09 4.49
CA PHE A 32 -20.88 6.79 5.03
C PHE A 32 -20.10 8.10 5.24
N THR A 33 -19.44 8.23 6.38
CA THR A 33 -18.74 9.49 6.75
C THR A 33 -17.25 9.31 6.90
N ALA A 34 -16.78 8.19 7.46
CA ALA A 34 -15.35 7.95 7.64
C ALA A 34 -15.02 6.47 7.82
N LEU A 35 -13.78 6.10 7.49
CA LEU A 35 -13.16 4.82 7.86
C LEU A 35 -12.33 5.01 9.13
N CYS A 36 -12.40 4.05 10.05
CA CYS A 36 -11.58 4.02 11.25
C CYS A 36 -10.46 3.00 11.08
N LEU A 37 -9.23 3.51 10.87
CA LEU A 37 -8.03 2.71 10.70
C LEU A 37 -7.09 2.89 11.92
N LYS A 38 -6.26 1.89 12.19
CA LYS A 38 -5.16 2.02 13.16
C LYS A 38 -4.22 3.14 12.72
N LYS A 39 -3.83 4.00 13.67
CA LYS A 39 -2.79 5.00 13.46
C LYS A 39 -1.42 4.33 13.58
N TYR A 40 -0.54 4.66 12.65
CA TYR A 40 0.87 4.23 12.61
C TYR A 40 1.80 5.42 12.78
N ARG A 41 3.11 5.17 12.92
CA ARG A 41 4.12 6.18 13.27
C ARG A 41 4.23 7.28 12.21
N CYS A 42 4.58 6.91 10.98
CA CYS A 42 4.77 7.83 9.86
C CYS A 42 4.68 7.09 8.51
N ARG A 43 4.64 7.84 7.41
CA ARG A 43 4.78 7.26 6.07
C ARG A 43 6.23 6.92 5.77
N LEU A 44 6.45 5.91 4.93
CA LEU A 44 7.77 5.54 4.45
C LEU A 44 8.39 6.69 3.63
N HIS A 45 7.60 7.36 2.79
CA HIS A 45 8.03 8.54 2.04
C HIS A 45 8.71 9.59 2.93
N ASP A 46 8.03 9.97 4.01
CA ASP A 46 8.47 11.04 4.91
C ASP A 46 9.76 10.63 5.63
N ALA A 47 9.81 9.40 6.14
CA ALA A 47 11.00 8.87 6.80
C ALA A 47 12.24 8.83 5.87
N ILE A 48 12.05 8.46 4.60
CA ILE A 48 13.14 8.48 3.60
C ILE A 48 13.61 9.91 3.33
N CYS A 49 12.67 10.84 3.12
CA CYS A 49 12.96 12.24 2.83
C CYS A 49 13.65 12.96 4.00
N ASP A 50 13.26 12.65 5.22
CA ASP A 50 13.86 13.18 6.46
C ASP A 50 15.22 12.54 6.77
N GLY A 51 15.61 11.50 6.04
CA GLY A 51 16.88 10.80 6.23
C GLY A 51 16.93 9.98 7.51
N ASP A 52 15.82 9.32 7.86
CA ASP A 52 15.74 8.43 9.01
C ASP A 52 16.75 7.27 8.86
N SER A 53 17.85 7.36 9.62
CA SER A 53 18.94 6.37 9.59
C SER A 53 18.55 5.04 10.23
N THR A 54 17.39 4.96 10.89
CA THR A 54 16.90 3.73 11.55
C THR A 54 16.20 2.78 10.59
N LEU A 55 15.88 3.21 9.37
CA LEU A 55 15.24 2.38 8.37
C LEU A 55 16.11 1.17 8.00
N ASP A 56 15.51 -0.02 8.00
CA ASP A 56 16.07 -1.23 7.41
C ASP A 56 15.35 -1.54 6.08
N PRO A 57 15.93 -1.21 4.92
CA PRO A 57 15.31 -1.41 3.62
C PRO A 57 14.99 -2.87 3.31
N ARG A 58 15.77 -3.82 3.86
CA ARG A 58 15.51 -5.25 3.63
C ARG A 58 14.26 -5.65 4.39
N ALA A 59 14.17 -5.29 5.67
CA ALA A 59 12.99 -5.57 6.48
C ALA A 59 11.73 -4.89 5.92
N ILE A 60 11.85 -3.64 5.46
CA ILE A 60 10.77 -2.88 4.83
C ILE A 60 10.31 -3.57 3.54
N HIS A 61 11.24 -3.88 2.63
CA HIS A 61 10.93 -4.56 1.37
C HIS A 61 10.25 -5.91 1.63
N ASP A 62 10.79 -6.72 2.53
CA ASP A 62 10.25 -8.03 2.88
C ASP A 62 8.85 -7.92 3.52
N GLY A 63 8.62 -6.89 4.34
CA GLY A 63 7.31 -6.61 4.92
C GLY A 63 6.26 -6.26 3.86
N ILE A 64 6.58 -5.36 2.93
CA ILE A 64 5.69 -5.02 1.81
C ILE A 64 5.42 -6.26 0.95
N SER A 65 6.48 -7.01 0.59
CA SER A 65 6.37 -8.22 -0.22
C SER A 65 5.45 -9.27 0.42
N LYS A 66 5.54 -9.51 1.73
CA LYS A 66 4.63 -10.42 2.46
C LYS A 66 3.18 -9.93 2.46
N GLY A 67 2.97 -8.63 2.63
CA GLY A 67 1.64 -8.03 2.53
C GLY A 67 1.02 -8.22 1.14
N LEU A 68 1.80 -7.99 0.08
CA LEU A 68 1.37 -8.19 -1.31
C LEU A 68 1.10 -9.66 -1.61
N GLN A 69 1.99 -10.56 -1.22
CA GLN A 69 1.79 -12.00 -1.38
C GLN A 69 0.47 -12.45 -0.76
N PHE A 70 0.17 -11.96 0.45
CA PHE A 70 -1.09 -12.26 1.10
C PHE A 70 -2.31 -11.73 0.30
N LEU A 71 -2.25 -10.50 -0.22
CA LEU A 71 -3.32 -9.97 -1.07
C LEU A 71 -3.52 -10.83 -2.33
N HIS A 72 -2.44 -11.11 -3.05
CA HIS A 72 -2.47 -11.82 -4.33
C HIS A 72 -2.88 -13.28 -4.17
N GLU A 73 -2.20 -14.02 -3.30
CA GLU A 73 -2.34 -15.47 -3.19
C GLU A 73 -3.50 -15.89 -2.27
N THR A 74 -3.77 -15.13 -1.20
CA THR A 74 -4.81 -15.51 -0.21
C THR A 74 -6.15 -14.86 -0.51
N LEU A 75 -6.15 -13.58 -0.91
CA LEU A 75 -7.40 -12.83 -1.11
C LEU A 75 -7.79 -12.66 -2.59
N GLY A 76 -6.88 -12.93 -3.53
CA GLY A 76 -7.12 -12.71 -4.96
C GLY A 76 -7.33 -11.25 -5.31
N LEU A 77 -6.70 -10.34 -4.56
CA LEU A 77 -6.80 -8.89 -4.69
C LEU A 77 -5.46 -8.30 -5.10
N VAL A 78 -5.46 -7.25 -5.91
CA VAL A 78 -4.29 -6.42 -6.27
C VAL A 78 -4.52 -5.02 -5.71
N HIS A 79 -3.49 -4.39 -5.15
CA HIS A 79 -3.60 -3.05 -4.56
C HIS A 79 -3.68 -1.96 -5.63
N ASN A 80 -2.92 -2.09 -6.72
CA ASN A 80 -2.82 -1.19 -7.88
C ASN A 80 -2.31 0.23 -7.60
N ASP A 81 -1.76 0.50 -6.42
CA ASP A 81 -1.19 1.83 -6.08
C ASP A 81 -0.11 1.73 -5.01
N ILE A 82 0.85 0.82 -5.22
CA ILE A 82 1.98 0.65 -4.32
C ILE A 82 3.01 1.75 -4.55
N ASN A 83 3.16 2.62 -3.55
CA ASN A 83 4.12 3.72 -3.53
C ASN A 83 4.50 4.05 -2.06
N PRO A 84 5.58 4.82 -1.79
CA PRO A 84 6.04 5.10 -0.43
C PRO A 84 5.06 5.91 0.43
N CYS A 85 4.09 6.61 -0.16
CA CYS A 85 3.05 7.33 0.58
C CYS A 85 1.95 6.39 1.11
N ASN A 86 1.77 5.25 0.43
CA ASN A 86 0.82 4.19 0.78
C ASN A 86 1.46 3.08 1.65
N ILE A 87 2.69 3.29 2.13
CA ILE A 87 3.34 2.46 3.13
C ILE A 87 3.51 3.27 4.41
N MET A 88 2.93 2.80 5.51
CA MET A 88 3.21 3.31 6.85
C MET A 88 4.29 2.47 7.54
N LEU A 89 4.99 3.06 8.49
CA LEU A 89 5.84 2.36 9.44
C LEU A 89 5.13 2.29 10.79
N ASP A 90 5.11 1.10 11.40
CA ASP A 90 4.68 0.98 12.79
C ASP A 90 5.78 1.43 13.77
N ASP A 91 5.50 1.30 15.07
CA ASP A 91 6.41 1.74 16.13
C ASP A 91 7.70 0.89 16.19
N ASP A 92 7.67 -0.32 15.64
CA ASP A 92 8.81 -1.24 15.55
C ASP A 92 9.56 -1.09 14.20
N GLY A 93 9.12 -0.18 13.33
CA GLY A 93 9.72 0.08 12.01
C GLY A 93 9.28 -0.91 10.92
N ASN A 94 8.26 -1.72 11.15
CA ASN A 94 7.73 -2.63 10.14
C ASN A 94 6.85 -1.90 9.14
N ALA A 95 6.93 -2.32 7.88
CA ALA A 95 6.11 -1.76 6.80
C ALA A 95 4.66 -2.28 6.87
N VAL A 96 3.71 -1.36 6.70
CA VAL A 96 2.27 -1.63 6.69
C VAL A 96 1.65 -0.97 5.46
N ILE A 97 1.04 -1.78 4.59
CA ILE A 97 0.31 -1.31 3.41
C ILE A 97 -0.99 -0.64 3.86
N ILE A 98 -1.24 0.57 3.37
CA ILE A 98 -2.43 1.38 3.61
C ILE A 98 -3.05 1.81 2.27
N ASP A 99 -4.23 2.43 2.32
CA ASP A 99 -4.90 3.07 1.19
C ASP A 99 -5.34 2.11 0.07
N PHE A 100 -6.38 1.33 0.36
CA PHE A 100 -6.93 0.31 -0.52
C PHE A 100 -8.00 0.84 -1.50
N ASP A 101 -8.01 2.14 -1.80
CA ASP A 101 -9.02 2.76 -2.66
C ASP A 101 -8.98 2.23 -4.11
N SER A 102 -7.79 1.82 -4.57
CA SER A 102 -7.53 1.26 -5.91
C SER A 102 -7.52 -0.26 -5.93
N CYS A 103 -7.75 -0.89 -4.77
CA CYS A 103 -7.64 -2.33 -4.63
C CYS A 103 -8.82 -3.04 -5.29
N MET A 104 -8.53 -4.02 -6.14
CA MET A 104 -9.53 -4.75 -6.91
C MET A 104 -9.16 -6.23 -7.10
N PRO A 105 -10.14 -7.11 -7.38
CA PRO A 105 -9.86 -8.49 -7.75
C PRO A 105 -8.96 -8.62 -8.98
N ILE A 106 -8.13 -9.66 -8.99
CA ILE A 106 -7.25 -9.99 -10.12
C ILE A 106 -8.07 -10.14 -11.42
N GLY A 107 -7.57 -9.57 -12.51
CA GLY A 107 -8.17 -9.64 -13.84
C GLY A 107 -9.31 -8.65 -14.10
N GLN A 108 -9.71 -7.83 -13.12
CA GLN A 108 -10.69 -6.78 -13.36
C GLN A 108 -10.11 -5.63 -14.20
N ASP A 109 -10.95 -5.05 -15.05
CA ASP A 109 -10.64 -3.86 -15.84
C ASP A 109 -10.45 -2.65 -14.91
N ILE A 110 -9.28 -2.02 -14.99
CA ILE A 110 -8.94 -0.82 -14.23
C ILE A 110 -9.71 0.40 -14.78
N GLY A 111 -9.96 0.43 -16.08
CA GLY A 111 -10.65 1.51 -16.77
C GLY A 111 -9.97 2.87 -16.56
N CYS A 112 -10.77 3.91 -16.41
CA CYS A 112 -10.29 5.24 -16.00
C CYS A 112 -10.24 5.41 -14.46
N ARG A 113 -10.26 4.32 -13.67
CA ARG A 113 -10.17 4.41 -12.21
C ARG A 113 -8.79 4.91 -11.81
N LYS A 114 -8.66 5.38 -10.57
CA LYS A 114 -7.40 5.87 -9.99
C LYS A 114 -6.41 4.72 -9.74
N ALA A 115 -5.95 3.99 -10.75
CA ALA A 115 -4.85 3.06 -10.57
C ALA A 115 -3.52 3.79 -10.73
N GLY A 116 -2.66 3.65 -9.73
CA GLY A 116 -1.34 4.25 -9.72
C GLY A 116 -1.31 5.74 -9.39
N THR A 117 -0.17 6.15 -8.86
CA THR A 117 0.21 7.54 -8.61
C THR A 117 1.32 7.92 -9.57
N PHE A 118 1.15 9.01 -10.34
CA PHE A 118 2.10 9.43 -11.39
C PHE A 118 3.57 9.31 -10.97
N GLY A 119 4.35 8.53 -11.72
CA GLY A 119 5.75 8.19 -11.45
C GLY A 119 5.97 6.92 -10.61
N TRP A 120 4.90 6.25 -10.18
CA TRP A 120 4.92 4.99 -9.42
C TRP A 120 4.17 3.85 -10.14
N GLU A 121 3.56 4.14 -11.28
CA GLU A 121 2.83 3.22 -12.14
C GLU A 121 3.65 2.79 -13.36
N MET A 122 3.23 1.69 -14.00
CA MET A 122 3.79 1.29 -15.29
C MET A 122 3.44 2.31 -16.37
N ASP A 123 4.33 2.52 -17.33
CA ASP A 123 4.09 3.30 -18.54
C ASP A 123 4.28 2.40 -19.78
N PRO A 124 3.22 2.14 -20.58
CA PRO A 124 1.86 2.66 -20.44
C PRO A 124 1.13 2.10 -19.20
N ALA A 125 0.17 2.89 -18.70
CA ALA A 125 -0.66 2.51 -17.55
C ALA A 125 -1.40 1.18 -17.81
N PRO A 126 -1.50 0.32 -16.79
CA PRO A 126 -2.11 -1.01 -16.95
C PRO A 126 -3.61 -0.88 -17.17
N GLY A 127 -4.15 -1.69 -18.09
CA GLY A 127 -5.60 -1.78 -18.34
C GLY A 127 -6.32 -2.76 -17.40
N ILE A 128 -5.58 -3.64 -16.72
CA ILE A 128 -6.12 -4.70 -15.88
C ILE A 128 -5.42 -4.75 -14.51
N SER A 129 -6.17 -5.21 -13.51
CA SER A 129 -5.71 -5.46 -12.15
C SER A 129 -4.88 -6.74 -12.12
N ASP A 130 -3.56 -6.60 -12.20
CA ASP A 130 -2.61 -7.71 -12.27
C ASP A 130 -1.58 -7.60 -11.13
N PRO A 131 -1.23 -8.69 -10.42
CA PRO A 131 -0.18 -8.68 -9.40
C PRO A 131 1.12 -7.98 -9.82
N ASP A 132 1.48 -8.04 -11.11
CA ASP A 132 2.68 -7.38 -11.63
C ASP A 132 2.64 -5.84 -11.43
N ASN A 133 1.44 -5.23 -11.38
CA ASN A 133 1.27 -3.81 -11.09
C ASN A 133 1.86 -3.44 -9.71
N ASP A 134 1.56 -4.26 -8.69
CA ASP A 134 2.07 -4.06 -7.33
C ASP A 134 3.56 -4.37 -7.24
N MET A 135 4.02 -5.40 -7.96
CA MET A 135 5.44 -5.77 -8.01
C MET A 135 6.30 -4.69 -8.66
N TYR A 136 5.76 -3.98 -9.65
CA TYR A 136 6.41 -2.82 -10.24
C TYR A 136 6.56 -1.68 -9.22
N GLY A 137 5.48 -1.35 -8.49
CA GLY A 137 5.53 -0.36 -7.41
C GLY A 137 6.55 -0.72 -6.34
N LEU A 138 6.56 -1.97 -5.87
CA LEU A 138 7.55 -2.48 -4.90
C LEU A 138 9.00 -2.29 -5.39
N LYS A 139 9.26 -2.59 -6.67
CA LYS A 139 10.58 -2.38 -7.28
C LYS A 139 10.98 -0.89 -7.30
N LEU A 140 10.04 0.00 -7.59
CA LEU A 140 10.31 1.44 -7.54
C LEU A 140 10.58 1.94 -6.12
N ILE A 141 9.89 1.42 -5.11
CA ILE A 141 10.16 1.74 -3.70
C ILE A 141 11.60 1.34 -3.33
N ALA A 142 12.04 0.14 -3.73
CA ALA A 142 13.41 -0.32 -3.48
C ALA A 142 14.45 0.63 -4.11
N LYS A 143 14.25 1.00 -5.38
CA LYS A 143 15.11 1.96 -6.09
C LYS A 143 15.14 3.33 -5.40
N PHE A 144 13.99 3.84 -4.96
CA PHE A 144 13.90 5.12 -4.27
C PHE A 144 14.69 5.14 -2.95
N MET A 145 14.64 4.05 -2.18
CA MET A 145 15.43 3.90 -0.95
C MET A 145 16.95 3.87 -1.25
N GLU A 146 17.36 3.20 -2.32
CA GLU A 146 18.77 3.13 -2.73
C GLU A 146 19.34 4.49 -3.16
N GLU A 147 18.61 5.22 -4.02
CA GLU A 147 19.03 6.52 -4.53
C GLU A 147 19.19 7.56 -3.43
N LYS A 148 18.28 7.58 -2.45
CA LYS A 148 18.33 8.52 -1.32
C LYS A 148 19.45 8.20 -0.34
N ARG A 149 19.73 6.91 -0.11
CA ARG A 149 20.91 6.49 0.67
C ARG A 149 22.21 6.86 -0.03
N ALA A 150 22.30 6.75 -1.35
CA ALA A 150 23.49 7.16 -2.09
C ALA A 150 23.77 8.66 -1.95
N TYR A 151 22.73 9.49 -2.06
CA TYR A 151 22.84 10.95 -1.92
C TYR A 151 23.27 11.40 -0.51
N GLN A 152 22.84 10.69 0.54
CA GLN A 152 23.20 11.02 1.92
C GLN A 152 24.65 10.66 2.30
N ASN A 153 25.30 9.79 1.51
CA ASN A 153 26.67 9.34 1.74
C ASN A 153 27.71 10.08 0.88
N THR A 154 27.29 11.06 0.06
CA THR A 154 28.14 11.95 -0.75
C THR A 154 28.18 13.35 -0.17
#